data_AF-A0A957SB55-F1
#
_entry.id   AF-A0A957SB55-F1
#
_cell.length_a   1.000
_cell.length_b   1.000
_cell.length_c   1.000
_cell.angle_alpha   90.00
_cell.angle_beta   90.00
_cell.angle_gamma   90.00
#
_symmetry.space_group_name_H-M   'P 1'
#
loop_
_entity.id
_entity.type
_entity.pdbx_description
1 polymer ?
#
loop_
_entity_poly.entity_id
_entity_poly.type
_entity_poly.pdbx_seq_one_letter_code
_entity_poly.pdbx_strand_id
1 'polypeptide(L)'
;MTNRDRSRLAAFNASLTVLNAPEHKPLWFDKNPKVFTRLVAEATAAVENLEAICQAQSTKITGTVADKAREERELEDVCILYGTTVGLYFQAAGNEADAAKVDFAESVWRRMPEQELIATSRVLIDLMNSILAEVSPESAAEWGITPETVSSVQKESDDFAAIAADPQSLIAKRKALTSSLRAEFRAVTDKFDVLDRLINHFTTTPAGAAMANAYRNARNIIERGHRRKPTDPDPTMPPDKPVLS
;
A
#
# COMPACT_ATOMS: atom_id res chain seq x y z
N MET A 1 -13.02 -1.43 -1.46
CA MET A 1 -12.77 -1.26 0.00
C MET A 1 -13.71 -0.20 0.57
N THR A 2 -14.31 -0.42 1.74
CA THR A 2 -15.17 0.60 2.39
C THR A 2 -14.35 1.62 3.19
N ASN A 3 -14.92 2.79 3.52
CA ASN A 3 -14.26 3.75 4.42
C ASN A 3 -13.96 3.12 5.79
N ARG A 4 -14.83 2.22 6.25
CA ARG A 4 -14.65 1.46 7.49
C ARG A 4 -13.42 0.55 7.43
N ASP A 5 -13.19 -0.12 6.30
CA ASP A 5 -12.05 -1.02 6.12
C ASP A 5 -10.72 -0.24 6.13
N ARG A 6 -10.68 0.93 5.47
CA ARG A 6 -9.53 1.84 5.51
C ARG A 6 -9.19 2.29 6.93
N SER A 7 -10.20 2.71 7.70
CA SER A 7 -10.00 3.13 9.09
C SER A 7 -9.52 1.98 9.98
N ARG A 8 -9.99 0.75 9.75
CA ARG A 8 -9.53 -0.43 10.51
C ARG A 8 -8.08 -0.77 10.21
N LEU A 9 -7.69 -0.78 8.95
CA LEU A 9 -6.30 -1.01 8.54
C LEU A 9 -5.34 0.03 9.13
N ALA A 10 -5.72 1.32 9.05
CA ALA A 10 -4.96 2.40 9.66
C ALA A 10 -4.80 2.23 11.19
N ALA A 11 -5.83 1.75 11.89
CA ALA A 11 -5.75 1.48 13.32
C ALA A 11 -4.82 0.32 13.66
N PHE A 12 -4.80 -0.75 12.85
CA PHE A 12 -3.84 -1.85 13.03
C PHE A 12 -2.39 -1.37 12.87
N ASN A 13 -2.13 -0.60 11.81
CA ASN A 13 -0.82 -0.01 11.57
C ASN A 13 -0.38 0.92 12.70
N ALA A 14 -1.25 1.87 13.09
CA ALA A 14 -0.94 2.78 14.19
C ALA A 14 -0.61 2.04 15.49
N SER A 15 -1.32 0.93 15.77
CA SER A 15 -1.08 0.11 16.96
C SER A 15 0.29 -0.60 16.90
N LEU A 16 0.67 -1.14 15.75
CA LEU A 16 1.98 -1.75 15.54
C LEU A 16 3.12 -0.72 15.56
N THR A 17 2.89 0.48 15.00
CA THR A 17 3.84 1.59 15.07
C THR A 17 4.11 1.98 16.52
N VAL A 18 3.06 2.11 17.34
CA VAL A 18 3.23 2.40 18.77
C VAL A 18 4.03 1.30 19.47
N LEU A 19 3.73 0.02 19.24
CA LEU A 19 4.46 -1.07 19.88
C LEU A 19 5.93 -1.11 19.44
N ASN A 20 6.21 -0.86 18.17
CA ASN A 20 7.56 -0.94 17.61
C ASN A 20 8.39 0.34 17.78
N ALA A 21 7.81 1.41 18.35
CA ALA A 21 8.55 2.64 18.66
C ALA A 21 9.77 2.33 19.55
N PRO A 22 10.94 2.96 19.31
CA PRO A 22 12.17 2.67 20.05
C PRO A 22 12.03 2.73 21.58
N GLU A 23 11.19 3.64 22.08
CA GLU A 23 10.88 3.83 23.49
C GLU A 23 9.94 2.77 24.08
N HIS A 24 9.15 2.08 23.24
CA HIS A 24 8.14 1.11 23.68
C HIS A 24 8.59 -0.33 23.49
N LYS A 25 9.32 -0.63 22.40
CA LYS A 25 9.77 -2.00 22.07
C LYS A 25 10.51 -2.70 23.23
N PRO A 26 11.44 -2.05 23.96
CA PRO A 26 12.13 -2.67 25.09
C PRO A 26 11.23 -3.06 26.27
N LEU A 27 10.03 -2.47 26.36
CA LEU A 27 9.08 -2.70 27.46
C LEU A 27 8.35 -4.04 27.34
N TRP A 28 8.24 -4.60 26.14
CA TRP A 28 7.51 -5.84 25.87
C TRP A 28 8.33 -6.91 25.14
N PHE A 29 9.33 -6.51 24.34
CA PHE A 29 10.10 -7.45 23.52
C PHE A 29 10.95 -8.39 24.39
N ASP A 30 10.73 -9.69 24.21
CA ASP A 30 11.30 -10.79 25.02
C ASP A 30 11.02 -10.66 26.53
N LYS A 31 10.03 -9.84 26.93
CA LYS A 31 9.55 -9.73 28.31
C LYS A 31 8.40 -10.70 28.54
N ASN A 32 8.23 -11.10 29.80
CA ASN A 32 7.08 -11.92 30.18
C ASN A 32 5.78 -11.10 30.08
N PRO A 33 4.71 -11.64 29.46
CA PRO A 33 4.63 -12.96 28.86
C PRO A 33 5.23 -13.00 27.44
N LYS A 34 6.19 -13.91 27.19
CA LYS A 34 6.91 -14.00 25.90
C LYS A 34 5.99 -14.26 24.70
N VAL A 35 4.82 -14.84 24.93
CA VAL A 35 3.78 -15.03 23.91
C VAL A 35 3.36 -13.71 23.25
N PHE A 36 3.47 -12.58 23.96
CA PHE A 36 3.18 -11.26 23.40
C PHE A 36 4.13 -10.92 22.24
N THR A 37 5.42 -11.23 22.37
CA THR A 37 6.40 -11.00 21.30
C THR A 37 6.05 -11.78 20.03
N ARG A 38 5.67 -13.06 20.18
CA ARG A 38 5.24 -13.89 19.05
C ARG A 38 3.97 -13.33 18.40
N LEU A 39 2.97 -12.94 19.19
CA LEU A 39 1.70 -12.43 18.69
C LEU A 39 1.84 -11.08 17.98
N VAL A 40 2.77 -10.21 18.41
CA VAL A 40 3.08 -8.98 17.68
C VAL A 40 3.67 -9.31 16.30
N ALA A 41 4.60 -10.26 16.20
CA ALA A 41 5.15 -10.69 14.91
C ALA A 41 4.08 -11.30 13.98
N GLU A 42 3.20 -12.16 14.53
CA GLU A 42 2.07 -12.72 13.77
C GLU A 42 1.06 -11.65 13.32
N ALA A 43 0.84 -10.63 14.15
CA ALA A 43 -0.05 -9.52 13.80
C ALA A 43 0.56 -8.64 12.70
N THR A 44 1.88 -8.36 12.75
CA THR A 44 2.59 -7.66 11.69
C THR A 44 2.45 -8.36 10.34
N ALA A 45 2.78 -9.65 10.26
CA ALA A 45 2.66 -10.40 9.01
C ALA A 45 1.22 -10.45 8.49
N ALA A 46 0.23 -10.57 9.38
CA ALA A 46 -1.17 -10.58 8.99
C ALA A 46 -1.66 -9.21 8.47
N VAL A 47 -1.15 -8.11 9.03
CA VAL A 47 -1.45 -6.75 8.57
C VAL A 47 -0.81 -6.50 7.21
N GLU A 48 0.46 -6.87 7.00
CA GLU A 48 1.14 -6.77 5.70
C GLU A 48 0.39 -7.54 4.60
N ASN A 49 -0.05 -8.76 4.90
CA ASN A 49 -0.87 -9.54 3.96
C ASN A 49 -2.22 -8.86 3.65
N LEU A 50 -2.89 -8.31 4.67
CA LEU A 50 -4.14 -7.58 4.48
C LEU A 50 -3.94 -6.30 3.67
N GLU A 51 -2.82 -5.59 3.85
CA GLU A 51 -2.44 -4.42 3.04
C GLU A 51 -2.30 -4.78 1.57
N ALA A 52 -1.55 -5.86 1.27
CA ALA A 52 -1.37 -6.34 -0.10
C ALA A 52 -2.72 -6.68 -0.76
N ILE A 53 -3.62 -7.35 -0.03
CA ILE A 53 -4.98 -7.66 -0.52
C ILE A 53 -5.81 -6.39 -0.73
N CYS A 54 -5.72 -5.41 0.18
CA CYS A 54 -6.44 -4.13 0.07
C CYS A 54 -5.93 -3.28 -1.10
N GLN A 55 -4.62 -3.28 -1.35
CA GLN A 55 -3.99 -2.62 -2.51
C GLN A 55 -4.48 -3.28 -3.81
N ALA A 56 -4.42 -4.61 -3.90
CA ALA A 56 -4.89 -5.38 -5.05
C ALA A 56 -6.40 -5.17 -5.36
N GLN A 57 -7.21 -4.86 -4.35
CA GLN A 57 -8.63 -4.54 -4.53
C GLN A 57 -8.90 -3.09 -4.95
N SER A 58 -8.02 -2.14 -4.62
CA SER A 58 -8.29 -0.70 -4.74
C SER A 58 -8.02 -0.12 -6.14
N THR A 59 -7.29 -0.84 -7.01
CA THR A 59 -7.19 -0.50 -8.43
C THR A 59 -8.56 -0.69 -9.09
N LYS A 60 -9.36 0.39 -9.12
CA LYS A 60 -10.64 0.47 -9.83
C LYS A 60 -10.42 0.05 -11.28
N ILE A 61 -11.23 -0.87 -11.77
CA ILE A 61 -11.05 -1.43 -13.09
C ILE A 61 -12.43 -1.57 -13.75
N THR A 62 -12.65 -0.76 -14.77
CA THR A 62 -13.90 -0.54 -15.52
C THR A 62 -13.94 -1.42 -16.75
N GLY A 63 -14.09 -2.73 -16.59
CA GLY A 63 -14.24 -3.66 -17.72
C GLY A 63 -12.92 -3.90 -18.46
N THR A 64 -12.60 -5.17 -18.67
CA THR A 64 -11.29 -5.71 -19.10
C THR A 64 -10.59 -4.96 -20.23
N VAL A 65 -11.34 -4.38 -21.17
CA VAL A 65 -10.79 -3.58 -22.27
C VAL A 65 -10.24 -2.23 -21.80
N ALA A 66 -10.97 -1.49 -20.97
CA ALA A 66 -10.50 -0.21 -20.45
C ALA A 66 -9.34 -0.40 -19.47
N ASP A 67 -9.30 -1.55 -18.81
CA ASP A 67 -8.28 -1.89 -17.83
C ASP A 67 -6.97 -2.27 -18.49
N LYS A 68 -7.04 -3.11 -19.52
CA LYS A 68 -5.88 -3.38 -20.36
C LYS A 68 -5.33 -2.09 -20.98
N ALA A 69 -6.20 -1.24 -21.53
CA ALA A 69 -5.77 0.02 -22.15
C ALA A 69 -5.18 1.03 -21.14
N ARG A 70 -5.64 0.99 -19.87
CA ARG A 70 -5.05 1.82 -18.82
C ARG A 70 -3.66 1.31 -18.45
N GLU A 71 -3.52 0.00 -18.21
CA GLU A 71 -2.27 -0.60 -17.74
C GLU A 71 -1.21 -0.60 -18.86
N GLU A 72 -1.65 -0.72 -20.12
CA GLU A 72 -0.82 -0.45 -21.31
C GLU A 72 -0.29 0.98 -21.30
N ARG A 73 -1.15 1.97 -21.03
CA ARG A 73 -0.76 3.39 -20.96
C ARG A 73 0.15 3.68 -19.76
N GLU A 74 -0.11 3.08 -18.61
CA GLU A 74 0.73 3.20 -17.41
C GLU A 74 2.14 2.64 -17.69
N LEU A 75 2.24 1.49 -18.37
CA LEU A 75 3.52 0.94 -18.83
C LEU A 75 4.20 1.82 -19.90
N GLU A 76 3.46 2.30 -20.91
CA GLU A 76 3.96 3.23 -21.94
C GLU A 76 4.60 4.47 -21.28
N ASP A 77 3.88 5.12 -20.36
CA ASP A 77 4.31 6.38 -19.76
C ASP A 77 5.60 6.21 -18.93
N VAL A 78 5.71 5.12 -18.15
CA VAL A 78 6.96 4.84 -17.42
C VAL A 78 8.11 4.44 -18.34
N CYS A 79 7.85 3.67 -19.40
CA CYS A 79 8.86 3.30 -20.38
C CYS A 79 9.37 4.49 -21.19
N ILE A 80 8.51 5.44 -21.55
CA ILE A 80 8.92 6.67 -22.25
C ILE A 80 9.83 7.51 -21.35
N LEU A 81 9.43 7.71 -20.10
CA LEU A 81 10.19 8.50 -19.14
C LEU A 81 11.56 7.89 -18.89
N TYR A 82 11.60 6.63 -18.45
CA TYR A 82 12.85 5.98 -18.07
C TYR A 82 13.67 5.50 -19.27
N GLY A 83 13.05 5.18 -20.40
CA GLY A 83 13.75 4.86 -21.65
C GLY A 83 14.56 6.05 -22.17
N THR A 84 13.99 7.25 -22.13
CA THR A 84 14.71 8.50 -22.48
C THR A 84 15.88 8.73 -21.52
N THR A 85 15.63 8.63 -20.21
CA THR A 85 16.65 8.84 -19.17
C THR A 85 17.82 7.85 -19.29
N VAL A 86 17.52 6.56 -19.45
CA VAL A 86 18.53 5.50 -19.61
C VAL A 86 19.28 5.66 -20.94
N GLY A 87 18.58 6.05 -22.00
CA GLY A 87 19.19 6.39 -23.29
C GLY A 87 20.23 7.50 -23.17
N LEU A 88 19.86 8.62 -22.53
CA LEU A 88 20.75 9.75 -22.28
C LEU A 88 21.94 9.39 -21.38
N TYR A 89 21.71 8.55 -20.36
CA TYR A 89 22.78 8.04 -19.52
C TYR A 89 23.83 7.28 -20.36
N PHE A 90 23.39 6.34 -21.20
CA PHE A 90 24.32 5.55 -22.02
C PHE A 90 24.98 6.39 -23.13
N GLN A 91 24.28 7.36 -23.71
CA GLN A 91 24.89 8.34 -24.63
C GLN A 91 25.99 9.15 -23.95
N ALA A 92 25.76 9.63 -22.72
CA ALA A 92 26.77 10.34 -21.95
C ALA A 92 27.98 9.46 -21.62
N ALA A 93 27.78 8.15 -21.46
CA ALA A 93 28.83 7.15 -21.29
C ALA A 93 29.49 6.69 -22.61
N GLY A 94 29.04 7.18 -23.77
CA GLY A 94 29.53 6.77 -25.09
C GLY A 94 29.09 5.38 -25.54
N ASN A 95 28.07 4.79 -24.90
CA ASN A 95 27.52 3.48 -25.21
C ASN A 95 26.22 3.58 -26.03
N GLU A 96 26.37 3.95 -27.30
CA GLU A 96 25.25 4.08 -28.24
C GLU A 96 24.47 2.76 -28.44
N ALA A 97 25.13 1.61 -28.24
CA ALA A 97 24.53 0.30 -28.43
C ALA A 97 23.46 -0.02 -27.37
N ASP A 98 23.70 0.34 -26.10
CA ASP A 98 22.71 0.19 -25.04
C ASP A 98 21.67 1.32 -25.04
N ALA A 99 22.07 2.53 -25.44
CA ALA A 99 21.12 3.63 -25.63
C ALA A 99 20.05 3.28 -26.68
N ALA A 100 20.46 2.76 -27.85
CA ALA A 100 19.55 2.43 -28.95
C ALA A 100 18.52 1.32 -28.64
N LYS A 101 18.68 0.59 -27.53
CA LYS A 101 17.72 -0.44 -27.11
C LYS A 101 16.47 0.13 -26.45
N VAL A 102 16.52 1.37 -25.96
CA VAL A 102 15.45 1.97 -25.14
C VAL A 102 15.17 3.45 -25.46
N ASP A 103 16.08 4.15 -26.13
CA ASP A 103 15.90 5.53 -26.57
C ASP A 103 15.02 5.61 -27.83
N PHE A 104 13.73 5.33 -27.65
CA PHE A 104 12.73 5.46 -28.69
C PHE A 104 11.87 6.70 -28.48
N ALA A 105 11.43 7.31 -29.59
CA ALA A 105 10.44 8.38 -29.54
C ALA A 105 9.13 7.87 -28.90
N GLU A 106 8.40 8.76 -28.21
CA GLU A 106 7.10 8.44 -27.59
C GLU A 106 6.13 7.73 -28.55
N SER A 107 6.08 8.17 -29.80
CA SER A 107 5.20 7.55 -30.81
C SER A 107 5.56 6.10 -31.15
N VAL A 108 6.81 5.69 -30.93
CA VAL A 108 7.27 4.31 -31.13
C VAL A 108 6.79 3.47 -29.97
N TRP A 109 7.04 3.91 -28.72
CA TRP A 109 6.53 3.24 -27.51
C TRP A 109 5.02 2.99 -27.58
N ARG A 110 4.23 4.02 -27.95
CA ARG A 110 2.76 3.93 -28.04
C ARG A 110 2.21 3.09 -29.19
N ARG A 111 3.08 2.62 -30.08
CA ARG A 111 2.72 1.79 -31.24
C ARG A 111 3.32 0.41 -31.18
N MET A 112 4.11 0.11 -30.14
CA MET A 112 4.67 -1.22 -29.96
C MET A 112 3.54 -2.24 -29.80
N PRO A 113 3.59 -3.37 -30.52
CA PRO A 113 2.77 -4.53 -30.19
C PRO A 113 2.97 -4.93 -28.73
N GLU A 114 1.90 -5.37 -28.07
CA GLU A 114 1.92 -5.76 -26.64
C GLU A 114 3.13 -6.63 -26.24
N GLN A 115 3.44 -7.68 -27.00
CA GLN A 115 4.57 -8.56 -26.70
C GLN A 115 5.91 -7.84 -26.81
N GLU A 116 6.04 -6.91 -27.75
CA GLU A 116 7.22 -6.09 -27.95
C GLU A 116 7.35 -5.03 -26.85
N LEU A 117 6.25 -4.40 -26.43
CA LEU A 117 6.24 -3.46 -25.30
C LEU A 117 6.71 -4.17 -24.01
N ILE A 118 6.17 -5.35 -23.72
CA ILE A 118 6.58 -6.16 -22.57
C ILE A 118 8.06 -6.54 -22.67
N ALA A 119 8.50 -7.08 -23.83
CA ALA A 119 9.90 -7.47 -24.02
C ALA A 119 10.86 -6.28 -23.86
N THR A 120 10.53 -5.13 -24.45
CA THR A 120 11.36 -3.92 -24.40
C THR A 120 11.38 -3.30 -23.00
N SER A 121 10.26 -3.33 -22.27
CA SER A 121 10.23 -2.90 -20.87
C SER A 121 11.18 -3.72 -19.99
N ARG A 122 11.32 -5.03 -20.25
CA ARG A 122 12.28 -5.90 -19.54
C ARG A 122 13.72 -5.56 -19.88
N VAL A 123 14.00 -5.25 -21.15
CA VAL A 123 15.32 -4.74 -21.55
C VAL A 123 15.65 -3.44 -20.81
N LEU A 124 14.70 -2.52 -20.68
CA LEU A 124 14.87 -1.29 -19.91
C LEU A 124 15.20 -1.58 -18.43
N ILE A 125 14.46 -2.50 -17.80
CA ILE A 125 14.70 -2.90 -16.41
C ILE A 125 16.09 -3.51 -16.24
N ASP A 126 16.51 -4.40 -17.13
CA ASP A 126 17.84 -5.02 -17.11
C ASP A 126 18.94 -3.97 -17.21
N LEU A 127 18.77 -2.98 -18.10
CA LEU A 127 19.69 -1.87 -18.25
C LEU A 127 19.75 -0.99 -16.99
N MET A 128 18.61 -0.64 -16.39
CA MET A 128 18.58 0.12 -15.13
C MET A 128 19.29 -0.64 -14.00
N ASN A 129 19.11 -1.96 -13.92
CA ASN A 129 19.81 -2.81 -12.94
C ASN A 129 21.32 -2.86 -13.20
N SER A 130 21.75 -2.87 -14.47
CA SER A 130 23.18 -2.79 -14.82
C SER A 130 23.80 -1.49 -14.30
N ILE A 131 23.10 -0.37 -14.50
CA ILE A 131 23.54 0.94 -14.01
C ILE A 131 23.69 0.93 -12.49
N LEU A 132 22.68 0.43 -11.76
CA LEU A 132 22.73 0.33 -10.29
C LEU A 132 23.87 -0.58 -9.78
N ALA A 133 24.32 -1.53 -10.58
CA ALA A 133 25.42 -2.43 -10.23
C ALA A 133 26.81 -1.85 -10.58
N GLU A 134 26.90 -1.00 -11.60
CA GLU A 134 28.16 -0.51 -12.15
C GLU A 134 28.63 0.82 -11.53
N VAL A 135 27.69 1.68 -11.10
CA VAL A 135 28.03 3.00 -10.52
C VAL A 135 27.59 3.12 -9.07
N SER A 136 28.06 4.17 -8.38
CA SER A 136 27.61 4.43 -7.01
C SER A 136 26.13 4.81 -6.97
N PRO A 137 25.42 4.53 -5.86
CA PRO A 137 24.00 4.89 -5.72
C PRO A 137 23.73 6.39 -5.94
N GLU A 138 24.64 7.26 -5.53
CA GLU A 138 24.52 8.70 -5.71
C GLU A 138 24.58 9.09 -7.19
N SER A 139 25.52 8.52 -7.95
CA SER A 139 25.65 8.75 -9.39
C SER A 139 24.45 8.21 -10.17
N ALA A 140 23.91 7.05 -9.81
CA ALA A 140 22.68 6.54 -10.43
C ALA A 140 21.47 7.44 -10.09
N ALA A 141 21.38 7.92 -8.85
CA ALA A 141 20.29 8.78 -8.40
C ALA A 141 20.30 10.18 -9.05
N GLU A 142 21.44 10.70 -9.51
CA GLU A 142 21.51 11.93 -10.31
C GLU A 142 20.70 11.82 -11.62
N TRP A 143 20.61 10.60 -12.17
CA TRP A 143 19.79 10.30 -13.33
C TRP A 143 18.38 9.84 -12.96
N GLY A 144 18.00 9.88 -11.69
CA GLY A 144 16.71 9.38 -11.21
C GLY A 144 16.58 7.86 -11.32
N ILE A 145 17.69 7.12 -11.43
CA ILE A 145 17.71 5.66 -11.47
C ILE A 145 17.98 5.18 -10.04
N THR A 146 16.94 4.66 -9.39
CA THR A 146 17.00 4.10 -8.03
C THR A 146 16.31 2.74 -7.97
N PRO A 147 16.56 1.91 -6.94
CA PRO A 147 15.84 0.65 -6.75
C PRO A 147 14.32 0.81 -6.75
N GLU A 148 13.80 1.91 -6.19
CA GLU A 148 12.37 2.22 -6.18
C GLU A 148 11.83 2.48 -7.59
N THR A 149 12.56 3.19 -8.42
CA THR A 149 12.16 3.44 -9.82
C THR A 149 12.17 2.16 -10.65
N VAL A 150 13.18 1.30 -10.47
CA VAL A 150 13.23 -0.03 -11.11
C VAL A 150 12.04 -0.87 -10.68
N SER A 151 11.74 -0.90 -9.38
CA SER A 151 10.56 -1.61 -8.86
C SER A 151 9.26 -1.06 -9.42
N SER A 152 9.18 0.24 -9.70
CA SER A 152 8.00 0.86 -10.33
C SER A 152 7.83 0.38 -11.78
N VAL A 153 8.90 0.38 -12.59
CA VAL A 153 8.82 -0.08 -13.99
C VAL A 153 8.53 -1.59 -14.05
N GLN A 154 9.15 -2.37 -13.16
CA GLN A 154 8.91 -3.82 -13.04
C GLN A 154 7.44 -4.11 -12.72
N LYS A 155 6.86 -3.37 -11.77
CA LYS A 155 5.46 -3.53 -11.39
C LYS A 155 4.53 -3.29 -12.59
N GLU A 156 4.66 -2.18 -13.31
CA GLU A 156 3.78 -1.87 -14.44
C GLU A 156 3.97 -2.88 -15.60
N SER A 157 5.20 -3.37 -15.81
CA SER A 157 5.49 -4.43 -16.79
C SER A 157 4.77 -5.74 -16.43
N ASP A 158 4.83 -6.15 -15.16
CA ASP A 158 4.20 -7.37 -14.68
C ASP A 158 2.67 -7.27 -14.65
N ASP A 159 2.12 -6.12 -14.23
CA ASP A 159 0.69 -5.86 -14.20
C ASP A 159 0.09 -5.93 -15.62
N PHE A 160 0.72 -5.27 -16.60
CA PHE A 160 0.29 -5.34 -17.99
C PHE A 160 0.46 -6.75 -18.59
N ALA A 161 1.59 -7.42 -18.34
CA ALA A 161 1.84 -8.78 -18.82
C ALA A 161 0.84 -9.80 -18.24
N ALA A 162 0.44 -9.64 -16.98
CA ALA A 162 -0.56 -10.49 -16.35
C ALA A 162 -1.95 -10.31 -16.99
N ILE A 163 -2.32 -9.07 -17.31
CA ILE A 163 -3.61 -8.76 -17.96
C ILE A 163 -3.61 -9.23 -19.42
N ALA A 164 -2.49 -9.06 -20.12
CA ALA A 164 -2.28 -9.56 -21.48
C ALA A 164 -2.45 -11.09 -21.58
N ALA A 165 -1.89 -11.83 -20.63
CA ALA A 165 -1.84 -13.30 -20.68
C ALA A 165 -3.18 -13.99 -20.34
N ASP A 166 -3.94 -13.50 -19.35
CA ASP A 166 -5.21 -14.13 -18.95
C ASP A 166 -6.19 -13.16 -18.25
N PRO A 167 -6.97 -12.40 -19.04
CA PRO A 167 -7.96 -11.46 -18.50
C PRO A 167 -9.03 -12.11 -17.61
N GLN A 168 -9.39 -13.38 -17.86
CA GLN A 168 -10.49 -14.05 -17.13
C GLN A 168 -10.04 -14.58 -15.77
N SER A 169 -8.81 -15.10 -15.66
CA SER A 169 -8.20 -15.49 -14.39
C SER A 169 -8.10 -14.33 -13.41
N LEU A 170 -7.77 -13.13 -13.87
CA LEU A 170 -7.70 -11.95 -13.01
C LEU A 170 -9.06 -11.52 -12.46
N ILE A 171 -10.13 -11.62 -13.27
CA ILE A 171 -11.52 -11.39 -12.79
C ILE A 171 -11.87 -12.40 -11.70
N ALA A 172 -11.57 -13.69 -11.91
CA ALA A 172 -11.85 -14.75 -10.95
C ALA A 172 -11.05 -14.55 -9.64
N LYS A 173 -9.76 -14.23 -9.73
CA LYS A 173 -8.89 -13.91 -8.59
C LYS A 173 -9.41 -12.71 -7.80
N ARG A 174 -9.86 -11.63 -8.44
CA ARG A 174 -10.43 -10.47 -7.74
C ARG A 174 -11.78 -10.73 -7.07
N LYS A 175 -12.63 -11.55 -7.69
CA LYS A 175 -13.87 -12.01 -7.05
C LYS A 175 -13.55 -12.83 -5.80
N ALA A 176 -12.54 -13.70 -5.87
CA ALA A 176 -12.05 -14.45 -4.72
C ALA A 176 -11.48 -13.52 -3.63
N LEU A 177 -10.60 -12.57 -3.98
CA LEU A 177 -10.02 -11.58 -3.05
C LEU A 177 -11.08 -10.69 -2.37
N THR A 178 -12.08 -10.26 -3.14
CA THR A 178 -13.21 -9.47 -2.59
C THR A 178 -14.06 -10.31 -1.64
N SER A 179 -14.23 -11.60 -1.95
CA SER A 179 -14.97 -12.52 -1.07
C SER A 179 -14.19 -12.88 0.21
N SER A 180 -12.85 -12.90 0.16
CA SER A 180 -11.99 -13.24 1.31
C SER A 180 -11.69 -12.04 2.22
N LEU A 181 -11.80 -10.81 1.74
CA LEU A 181 -11.45 -9.59 2.50
C LEU A 181 -12.06 -9.55 3.91
N ARG A 182 -13.33 -9.97 4.06
CA ARG A 182 -13.98 -10.02 5.38
C ARG A 182 -13.34 -11.03 6.33
N ALA A 183 -12.93 -12.19 5.80
CA ALA A 183 -12.26 -13.22 6.58
C ALA A 183 -10.87 -12.77 7.00
N GLU A 184 -10.13 -12.09 6.12
CA GLU A 184 -8.81 -11.53 6.42
C GLU A 184 -8.88 -10.43 7.50
N PHE A 185 -9.82 -9.48 7.36
CA PHE A 185 -10.05 -8.49 8.41
C PHE A 185 -10.41 -9.13 9.76
N ARG A 186 -11.15 -10.25 9.75
CA ARG A 186 -11.49 -10.99 10.96
C ARG A 186 -10.25 -11.65 11.56
N ALA A 187 -9.44 -12.33 10.75
CA ALA A 187 -8.21 -12.97 11.18
C ALA A 187 -7.23 -11.97 11.83
N VAL A 188 -7.07 -10.77 11.25
CA VAL A 188 -6.29 -9.69 11.86
C VAL A 188 -6.93 -9.22 13.17
N THR A 189 -8.25 -9.00 13.18
CA THR A 189 -8.97 -8.57 14.41
C THR A 189 -8.76 -9.56 15.55
N ASP A 190 -8.90 -10.86 15.29
CA ASP A 190 -8.75 -11.91 16.30
C ASP A 190 -7.33 -11.89 16.94
N LYS A 191 -6.29 -11.55 16.16
CA LYS A 191 -4.92 -11.38 16.70
C LYS A 191 -4.80 -10.16 17.61
N PHE A 192 -5.35 -9.02 17.20
CA PHE A 192 -5.34 -7.81 18.01
C PHE A 192 -6.19 -7.94 19.28
N ASP A 193 -7.29 -8.68 19.26
CA ASP A 193 -8.11 -8.94 20.46
C ASP A 193 -7.33 -9.71 21.54
N VAL A 194 -6.40 -10.59 21.14
CA VAL A 194 -5.50 -11.27 22.08
C VAL A 194 -4.42 -10.32 22.60
N LEU A 195 -3.84 -9.47 21.73
CA LEU A 195 -2.89 -8.44 22.15
C LEU A 195 -3.52 -7.44 23.13
N ASP A 196 -4.77 -7.03 22.89
CA ASP A 196 -5.53 -6.11 23.74
C ASP A 196 -5.70 -6.65 25.18
N ARG A 197 -5.81 -7.98 25.33
CA ARG A 197 -5.86 -8.63 26.66
C ARG A 197 -4.49 -8.68 27.32
N LEU A 198 -3.45 -8.99 26.55
CA LEU A 198 -2.10 -9.18 27.07
C LEU A 198 -1.36 -7.88 27.38
N ILE A 199 -1.73 -6.76 26.76
CA ILE A 199 -1.08 -5.46 26.98
C ILE A 199 -1.10 -5.02 28.46
N ASN A 200 -2.07 -5.51 29.23
CA ASN A 200 -2.21 -5.23 30.66
C ASN A 200 -1.06 -5.78 31.51
N HIS A 201 -0.34 -6.80 31.03
CA HIS A 201 0.82 -7.33 31.75
C HIS A 201 1.98 -6.33 31.88
N PHE A 202 2.02 -5.31 31.01
CA PHE A 202 3.10 -4.33 30.99
C PHE A 202 2.79 -3.06 31.80
N THR A 203 1.61 -2.94 32.41
CA THR A 203 1.20 -1.70 33.10
C THR A 203 1.73 -1.55 34.52
N THR A 204 2.62 -2.45 34.96
CA THR A 204 3.22 -2.42 36.31
C THR A 204 4.22 -1.29 36.51
N THR A 205 4.70 -0.69 35.41
CA THR A 205 5.60 0.47 35.43
C THR A 205 4.93 1.68 34.79
N PRO A 206 5.30 2.92 35.17
CA PRO A 206 4.77 4.12 34.52
C PRO A 206 5.01 4.13 33.00
N ALA A 207 6.19 3.70 32.55
CA ALA A 207 6.53 3.62 31.13
C ALA A 207 5.67 2.59 30.39
N GLY A 208 5.49 1.39 30.95
CA GLY A 208 4.63 0.37 30.34
C GLY A 208 3.14 0.71 30.38
N ALA A 209 2.68 1.45 31.39
CA ALA A 209 1.33 2.01 31.42
C ALA A 209 1.12 3.09 30.33
N ALA A 210 2.10 3.97 30.12
CA ALA A 210 2.07 4.96 29.04
C ALA A 210 2.03 4.29 27.66
N MET A 211 2.85 3.27 27.42
CA MET A 211 2.82 2.45 26.21
C MET A 211 1.44 1.79 25.99
N ALA A 212 0.90 1.13 27.01
CA ALA A 212 -0.40 0.46 26.91
C ALA A 212 -1.53 1.45 26.56
N ASN A 213 -1.48 2.66 27.11
CA ASN A 213 -2.44 3.73 26.79
C ASN A 213 -2.26 4.24 25.36
N ALA A 214 -1.02 4.48 24.90
CA ALA A 214 -0.74 4.86 23.53
C ALA A 214 -1.24 3.80 22.52
N TYR A 215 -1.04 2.52 22.84
CA TYR A 215 -1.51 1.41 22.03
C TYR A 215 -3.04 1.37 21.94
N ARG A 216 -3.75 1.48 23.07
CA ARG A 216 -5.23 1.51 23.06
C ARG A 216 -5.78 2.75 22.34
N ASN A 217 -5.11 3.88 22.45
CA ASN A 217 -5.48 5.09 21.72
C ASN A 217 -5.35 4.88 20.21
N ALA A 218 -4.29 4.21 19.75
CA ALA A 218 -4.12 3.83 18.35
C ALA A 218 -5.20 2.86 17.86
N ARG A 219 -5.66 1.93 18.71
CA ARG A 219 -6.79 1.02 18.42
C ARG A 219 -8.14 1.76 18.29
N ASN A 220 -8.32 2.85 19.03
CA ASN A 220 -9.58 3.62 19.10
C ASN A 220 -9.76 4.68 17.99
N ILE A 221 -8.79 4.86 17.09
CA ILE A 221 -8.87 5.80 15.94
C ILE A 221 -10.08 5.50 15.00
N ILE A 222 -10.76 4.38 15.21
CA ILE A 222 -11.88 3.86 14.42
C ILE A 222 -13.23 4.61 14.64
N GLU A 223 -13.51 5.23 15.79
CA GLU A 223 -14.89 5.68 16.14
C GLU A 223 -15.20 7.19 15.97
N ARG A 224 -14.41 7.97 15.23
CA ARG A 224 -14.71 9.42 15.06
C ARG A 224 -15.71 9.75 13.94
N GLY A 225 -16.29 8.75 13.27
CA GLY A 225 -17.04 8.94 12.02
C GLY A 225 -18.56 9.11 12.10
N HIS A 226 -19.21 9.10 13.27
CA HIS A 226 -20.68 9.26 13.37
C HIS A 226 -21.08 10.24 14.48
N ARG A 227 -20.87 11.55 14.28
CA ARG A 227 -21.78 12.52 14.94
C ARG A 227 -23.05 12.55 14.11
N ARG A 228 -24.18 12.07 14.67
CA ARG A 228 -25.50 12.53 14.23
C ARG A 228 -25.44 14.06 14.22
N LYS A 229 -25.81 14.69 13.10
CA LYS A 229 -26.08 16.13 13.10
C LYS A 229 -27.00 16.42 14.30
N PRO A 230 -26.72 17.46 15.12
CA PRO A 230 -27.76 18.00 15.97
C PRO A 230 -28.95 18.28 15.07
N THR A 231 -30.08 17.64 15.30
CA THR A 231 -31.36 18.15 14.82
C THR A 231 -31.46 19.56 15.36
N ASP A 232 -31.47 20.55 14.46
CA ASP A 232 -31.80 21.92 14.81
C ASP A 232 -33.13 21.90 15.58
N PRO A 233 -33.26 22.67 16.68
CA PRO A 233 -34.54 22.81 17.35
C PRO A 233 -35.52 23.46 16.37
N ASP A 234 -36.65 22.80 16.14
CA ASP A 234 -37.77 23.31 15.36
C ASP A 234 -38.26 24.64 15.96
N PRO A 235 -38.30 25.76 15.21
CA PRO A 235 -38.67 27.07 15.75
C PRO A 235 -40.17 27.25 16.09
N THR A 236 -40.98 26.20 16.17
CA THR A 236 -42.45 26.32 16.13
C THR A 236 -43.22 25.80 17.35
N MET A 237 -42.65 25.81 18.56
CA MET A 237 -43.48 25.73 19.77
C MET A 237 -43.90 27.13 20.25
N PRO A 238 -45.20 27.50 20.18
CA PRO A 238 -45.70 28.72 20.83
C PRO A 238 -45.63 28.57 22.36
N PRO A 239 -45.43 29.67 23.11
CA PRO A 239 -45.26 29.63 24.56
C PRO A 239 -46.55 29.19 25.28
N ASP A 240 -46.37 28.28 26.25
CA ASP A 240 -47.41 27.80 27.16
C ASP A 240 -48.12 28.98 27.86
N LYS A 241 -49.46 28.95 27.84
CA LYS A 241 -50.27 29.83 28.68
C LYS A 241 -50.18 29.39 30.14
N PRO A 242 -50.07 30.31 31.11
CA PRO A 242 -50.08 29.95 32.52
C PRO A 242 -51.48 29.47 32.94
N VAL A 243 -51.53 28.31 33.60
CA VAL A 243 -52.71 27.85 34.32
C VAL A 243 -52.83 28.72 35.58
N LEU A 244 -53.86 29.56 35.62
CA LEU A 244 -54.34 30.18 36.85
C LEU A 244 -55.21 29.16 37.62
N SER A 245 -55.07 29.24 38.93
CA SER A 245 -55.61 28.43 40.03
C SER A 245 -57.02 27.87 39.87
#